data_AF-A0A381PFA3-F1
#
_entry.id   AF-A0A381PFA3-F1
#
_cell.length_a   1.000
_cell.length_b   1.000
_cell.length_c   1.000
_cell.angle_alpha   90.00
_cell.angle_beta   90.00
_cell.angle_gamma   90.00
#
_symmetry.space_group_name_H-M   'P 1'
#
loop_
_entity.id
_entity.type
_entity.pdbx_description
1 polymer ?
#
loop_
_entity_poly.entity_id
_entity_poly.type
_entity_poly.pdbx_seq_one_letter_code
_entity_poly.pdbx_strand_id
1 'polypeptide(L)'
;MRFYFSNKIFFVIISLFFIAISCSEETILYDDIDNPEYTINTLTLPLDKSKVFQAYPSGLGVSQNLFFGNLKGSENLFSLIEFTLFAGYLPPTQLSDLLADSIQVDSAMVFVQTTDSLSSSSTLSLYSVLADQDSIFSEDSTNFYSLADYTDFESVAKLIHEVSLESIMPDSAAASDTISFLFKDDNIDLIKEFLDTEQYPSRTMMLKASDDLDQLFTIKSEEAGGSYSPKLRVWYKAAVNDTTLIDTFVTFYGSRDISVVQPPEITLEDHDYVSLNSGSGNRSILQYDLNIIDDLTRNSIIKDAKLVLNVESSNLDEGDEFFVVIAALSDTVSNWSFTTFDTLSGMYENEDYSVDINFLVTRKVEDNKVELPIQNFIQLYKNNLIENHGLQIWSAPSNSPFDKVRLNSQNVEVLYVKP
;
A
#
# COMPACT_ATOMS: atom_id res chain seq x y z
N MET A 1 72.41 11.90 -4.19
CA MET A 1 71.34 12.54 -3.39
C MET A 1 70.14 12.72 -4.31
N ARG A 2 69.18 11.78 -4.27
CA ARG A 2 67.96 11.81 -5.09
C ARG A 2 66.94 12.70 -4.37
N PHE A 3 66.54 13.80 -5.00
CA PHE A 3 65.44 14.62 -4.50
C PHE A 3 64.11 13.96 -4.91
N TYR A 4 63.42 13.41 -3.93
CA TYR A 4 62.00 13.02 -4.03
C TYR A 4 61.16 14.29 -4.01
N PHE A 5 60.78 14.80 -5.19
CA PHE A 5 59.65 15.72 -5.29
C PHE A 5 58.36 14.90 -5.36
N SER A 6 57.47 15.18 -4.41
CA SER A 6 56.26 14.42 -4.12
C SER A 6 55.27 14.43 -5.30
N ASN A 7 54.93 13.24 -5.80
CA ASN A 7 53.86 12.98 -6.79
C ASN A 7 52.48 13.55 -6.38
N LYS A 8 52.29 13.99 -5.13
CA LYS A 8 51.03 14.57 -4.67
C LYS A 8 50.79 15.99 -5.20
N ILE A 9 51.83 16.80 -5.45
CA ILE A 9 51.64 18.18 -5.92
C ILE A 9 51.21 18.23 -7.40
N PHE A 10 51.71 17.29 -8.21
CA PHE A 10 51.35 17.20 -9.63
C PHE A 10 49.88 16.78 -9.83
N PHE A 11 49.37 15.85 -9.00
CA PHE A 11 47.97 15.44 -9.02
C PHE A 11 47.01 16.55 -8.54
N VAL A 12 47.42 17.37 -7.57
CA VAL A 12 46.60 18.50 -7.08
C VAL A 12 46.49 19.59 -8.16
N ILE A 13 47.56 19.88 -8.91
CA ILE A 13 47.53 20.88 -9.98
C ILE A 13 46.67 20.41 -11.17
N ILE A 14 46.72 19.11 -11.53
CA ILE A 14 45.85 18.54 -12.56
C ILE A 14 44.38 18.54 -12.10
N SER A 15 44.11 18.22 -10.84
CA SER A 15 42.75 18.27 -10.28
C SER A 15 42.18 19.70 -10.22
N LEU A 16 43.01 20.71 -9.95
CA LEU A 16 42.61 22.13 -10.00
C LEU A 16 42.37 22.64 -11.43
N PHE A 17 43.07 22.08 -12.43
CA PHE A 17 42.83 22.41 -13.83
C PHE A 17 41.51 21.83 -14.37
N PHE A 18 41.06 20.67 -13.86
CA PHE A 18 39.73 20.12 -14.20
C PHE A 18 38.57 20.90 -13.57
N ILE A 19 38.77 21.57 -12.44
CA ILE A 19 37.74 22.41 -11.81
C ILE A 19 37.60 23.77 -12.52
N ALA A 20 38.66 24.27 -13.17
CA ALA A 20 38.65 25.56 -13.87
C ALA A 20 38.20 25.49 -15.34
N ILE A 21 37.98 24.29 -15.90
CA ILE A 21 37.52 24.08 -17.29
C ILE A 21 36.10 23.47 -17.32
N SER A 22 35.43 23.27 -16.18
CA SER A 22 33.98 23.16 -16.23
C SER A 22 33.40 24.53 -16.53
N CYS A 23 33.27 24.85 -17.82
CA CYS A 23 32.17 25.70 -18.26
C CYS A 23 30.91 25.06 -17.68
N SER A 24 30.40 25.64 -16.60
CA SER A 24 28.98 25.54 -16.32
C SER A 24 28.29 26.15 -17.54
N GLU A 25 27.79 25.32 -18.45
CA GLU A 25 26.66 25.75 -19.25
C GLU A 25 25.59 26.15 -18.23
N GLU A 26 25.31 27.45 -18.20
CA GLU A 26 24.29 28.02 -17.34
C GLU A 26 22.99 27.24 -17.56
N THR A 27 22.33 26.87 -16.47
CA THR A 27 20.96 26.36 -16.51
C THR A 27 20.09 27.42 -17.16
N ILE A 28 19.69 27.19 -18.41
CA ILE A 28 18.85 28.13 -19.15
C ILE A 28 17.49 28.20 -18.44
N LEU A 29 17.15 29.38 -17.90
CA LEU A 29 15.79 29.68 -17.44
C LEU A 29 14.87 29.88 -18.67
N TYR A 30 13.64 29.37 -18.56
CA TYR A 30 12.65 29.20 -19.63
C TYR A 30 12.25 30.48 -20.39
N ASP A 31 12.53 31.67 -19.86
CA ASP A 31 12.07 32.93 -20.48
C ASP A 31 13.06 33.55 -21.50
N ASP A 32 14.27 33.01 -21.65
CA ASP A 32 15.33 33.61 -22.49
C ASP A 32 15.80 32.74 -23.69
N ILE A 33 15.11 31.65 -24.03
CA ILE A 33 15.40 30.95 -25.29
C ILE A 33 14.66 31.65 -26.43
N ASP A 34 15.27 32.72 -26.93
CA ASP A 34 15.14 33.04 -28.35
C ASP A 34 15.46 31.72 -29.12
N ASN A 35 14.63 31.35 -30.09
CA ASN A 35 14.88 30.26 -31.05
C ASN A 35 15.41 30.85 -32.35
N PRO A 36 16.60 31.51 -32.36
CA PRO A 36 17.04 32.29 -33.51
C PRO A 36 17.40 31.42 -34.71
N GLU A 37 17.49 30.09 -34.56
CA GLU A 37 18.01 29.17 -35.59
C GLU A 37 17.14 27.94 -35.93
N TYR A 38 15.89 27.83 -35.44
CA TYR A 38 15.04 26.64 -35.66
C TYR A 38 15.66 25.31 -35.17
N THR A 39 16.50 25.37 -34.15
CA THR A 39 17.17 24.18 -33.58
C THR A 39 16.21 23.32 -32.76
N ILE A 40 15.13 23.91 -32.25
CA ILE A 40 14.07 23.24 -31.51
C ILE A 40 13.05 22.66 -32.51
N ASN A 41 12.85 21.35 -32.45
CA ASN A 41 11.94 20.60 -33.31
C ASN A 41 10.94 19.80 -32.44
N THR A 42 9.79 19.50 -33.03
CA THR A 42 8.77 18.64 -32.41
C THR A 42 8.53 17.39 -33.25
N LEU A 43 8.18 16.29 -32.58
CA LEU A 43 7.61 15.09 -33.20
C LEU A 43 6.48 14.56 -32.32
N THR A 44 5.65 13.71 -32.88
CA THR A 44 4.51 13.10 -32.17
C THR A 44 4.69 11.60 -32.13
N LEU A 45 4.64 11.01 -30.94
CA LEU A 45 4.64 9.57 -30.74
C LEU A 45 3.20 9.09 -30.59
N PRO A 46 2.68 8.28 -31.54
CA PRO A 46 1.36 7.70 -31.41
C PRO A 46 1.37 6.55 -30.38
N LEU A 47 0.26 6.38 -29.68
CA LEU A 47 0.04 5.18 -28.88
C LEU A 47 -0.11 3.98 -29.83
N ASP A 48 0.70 2.94 -29.62
CA ASP A 48 0.63 1.68 -30.38
C ASP A 48 -0.33 0.70 -29.70
N LYS A 49 -0.14 0.47 -28.39
CA LYS A 49 -0.94 -0.49 -27.62
C LYS A 49 -1.22 0.00 -26.21
N SER A 50 -2.35 -0.42 -25.69
CA SER A 50 -2.72 -0.31 -24.28
C SER A 50 -3.20 -1.65 -23.75
N LYS A 51 -2.98 -1.87 -22.46
CA LYS A 51 -3.49 -3.03 -21.73
C LYS A 51 -3.92 -2.59 -20.34
N VAL A 52 -5.07 -3.08 -19.89
CA VAL A 52 -5.49 -3.05 -18.48
C VAL A 52 -5.27 -4.44 -17.92
N PHE A 53 -4.79 -4.54 -16.68
CA PHE A 53 -4.58 -5.83 -16.04
C PHE A 53 -4.74 -5.69 -14.53
N GLN A 54 -5.04 -6.82 -13.90
CA GLN A 54 -5.14 -6.91 -12.46
C GLN A 54 -3.86 -7.51 -11.88
N ALA A 55 -3.21 -6.76 -10.99
CA ALA A 55 -2.15 -7.26 -10.11
C ALA A 55 -2.72 -7.51 -8.72
N TYR A 56 -1.98 -8.18 -7.84
CA TYR A 56 -2.41 -8.30 -6.44
C TYR A 56 -2.67 -6.92 -5.82
N PRO A 57 -3.83 -6.72 -5.16
CA PRO A 57 -4.06 -5.53 -4.37
C PRO A 57 -2.92 -5.31 -3.39
N SER A 58 -2.43 -4.09 -3.32
CA SER A 58 -1.34 -3.69 -2.43
C SER A 58 -1.78 -2.48 -1.61
N GLY A 59 -1.34 -2.39 -0.36
CA GLY A 59 -1.55 -1.20 0.48
C GLY A 59 -2.50 -1.39 1.67
N LEU A 60 -3.31 -2.46 1.70
CA LEU A 60 -4.24 -2.71 2.82
C LEU A 60 -3.53 -3.17 4.08
N GLY A 61 -2.50 -4.03 3.97
CA GLY A 61 -1.70 -4.48 5.11
C GLY A 61 -0.63 -3.50 5.60
N VAL A 62 -0.41 -2.39 4.88
CA VAL A 62 0.52 -1.30 5.30
C VAL A 62 -0.22 0.01 5.57
N SER A 63 -1.54 -0.06 5.67
CA SER A 63 -2.40 1.07 5.95
C SER A 63 -2.34 1.41 7.43
N GLN A 64 -2.26 2.69 7.79
CA GLN A 64 -2.39 3.11 9.19
C GLN A 64 -3.80 2.91 9.76
N ASN A 65 -4.74 2.49 8.93
CA ASN A 65 -6.13 2.26 9.30
C ASN A 65 -6.62 0.90 8.79
N LEU A 66 -7.33 0.19 9.66
CA LEU A 66 -8.27 -0.87 9.31
C LEU A 66 -9.61 -0.24 8.95
N PHE A 67 -10.22 -0.74 7.89
CA PHE A 67 -11.44 -0.20 7.30
C PHE A 67 -12.64 -1.07 7.64
N PHE A 68 -13.80 -0.44 7.78
CA PHE A 68 -15.11 -1.05 8.00
C PHE A 68 -16.16 -0.26 7.23
N GLY A 69 -17.23 -0.95 6.82
CA GLY A 69 -18.32 -0.33 6.06
C GLY A 69 -18.08 -0.28 4.56
N ASN A 70 -19.10 0.28 3.89
CA ASN A 70 -19.19 0.32 2.45
C ASN A 70 -18.81 1.70 1.94
N LEU A 71 -17.91 1.74 0.95
CA LEU A 71 -17.46 3.00 0.34
C LEU A 71 -17.18 2.81 -1.14
N LYS A 72 -17.71 3.71 -1.96
CA LYS A 72 -17.39 3.82 -3.39
C LYS A 72 -17.53 2.48 -4.17
N GLY A 73 -18.52 1.66 -3.79
CA GLY A 73 -18.79 0.35 -4.40
C GLY A 73 -17.94 -0.80 -3.85
N SER A 74 -17.17 -0.56 -2.79
CA SER A 74 -16.43 -1.58 -2.04
C SER A 74 -17.21 -1.99 -0.80
N GLU A 75 -17.03 -3.23 -0.37
CA GLU A 75 -17.61 -3.82 0.84
C GLU A 75 -16.48 -4.32 1.75
N ASN A 76 -16.48 -3.93 3.02
CA ASN A 76 -15.55 -4.49 3.98
C ASN A 76 -16.13 -5.77 4.59
N LEU A 77 -15.40 -6.89 4.44
CA LEU A 77 -15.86 -8.18 4.96
C LEU A 77 -15.51 -8.34 6.45
N PHE A 78 -14.25 -8.09 6.78
CA PHE A 78 -13.70 -8.14 8.14
C PHE A 78 -12.27 -7.59 8.17
N SER A 79 -11.72 -7.39 9.36
CA SER A 79 -10.29 -7.12 9.58
C SER A 79 -9.69 -8.17 10.51
N LEU A 80 -8.44 -8.57 10.26
CA LEU A 80 -7.67 -9.51 11.07
C LEU A 80 -6.57 -8.78 11.81
N ILE A 81 -6.34 -9.15 13.08
CA ILE A 81 -5.27 -8.61 13.92
C ILE A 81 -4.55 -9.78 14.59
N GLU A 82 -3.25 -9.91 14.35
CA GLU A 82 -2.39 -10.86 15.06
C GLU A 82 -1.69 -10.17 16.23
N PHE A 83 -1.77 -10.75 17.42
CA PHE A 83 -1.06 -10.25 18.59
C PHE A 83 0.31 -10.91 18.78
N THR A 84 1.23 -10.18 19.43
CA THR A 84 2.54 -10.71 19.82
C THR A 84 2.42 -11.91 20.74
N LEU A 85 3.28 -12.92 20.56
CA LEU A 85 3.36 -14.07 21.47
C LEU A 85 3.85 -13.66 22.87
N PHE A 86 4.76 -12.70 22.92
CA PHE A 86 5.36 -12.20 24.14
C PHE A 86 4.88 -10.79 24.46
N ALA A 87 4.73 -10.50 25.74
CA ALA A 87 4.48 -9.16 26.22
C ALA A 87 5.77 -8.30 26.22
N GLY A 88 5.60 -6.97 26.13
CA GLY A 88 6.72 -6.02 26.04
C GLY A 88 7.54 -5.78 27.32
N TYR A 89 7.32 -6.55 28.41
CA TYR A 89 8.04 -6.40 29.68
C TYR A 89 9.13 -7.47 29.85
N LEU A 90 10.16 -7.18 30.65
CA LEU A 90 11.21 -8.14 31.01
C LEU A 90 10.99 -8.62 32.47
N PRO A 91 11.01 -9.94 32.76
CA PRO A 91 11.09 -11.06 31.80
C PRO A 91 9.82 -11.17 30.93
N PRO A 92 9.94 -11.62 29.67
CA PRO A 92 8.82 -11.69 28.76
C PRO A 92 7.83 -12.78 29.21
N THR A 93 6.57 -12.40 29.41
CA THR A 93 5.46 -13.32 29.65
C THR A 93 4.86 -13.72 28.31
N GLN A 94 4.75 -15.03 28.05
CA GLN A 94 4.05 -15.58 26.89
C GLN A 94 2.54 -15.61 27.11
N LEU A 95 1.75 -15.68 26.04
CA LEU A 95 0.29 -15.87 26.15
C LEU A 95 -0.05 -17.14 26.94
N SER A 96 0.58 -18.27 26.65
CA SER A 96 0.35 -19.54 27.33
C SER A 96 0.78 -19.56 28.80
N ASP A 97 1.72 -18.70 29.21
CA ASP A 97 2.09 -18.58 30.63
C ASP A 97 0.89 -18.17 31.49
N LEU A 98 -0.09 -17.45 30.92
CA LEU A 98 -1.30 -17.02 31.62
C LEU A 98 -2.28 -18.16 31.94
N LEU A 99 -2.01 -19.36 31.43
CA LEU A 99 -2.77 -20.58 31.72
C LEU A 99 -2.12 -21.45 32.82
N ALA A 100 -0.98 -21.05 33.37
CA ALA A 100 -0.32 -21.80 34.44
C ALA A 100 -1.19 -21.86 35.72
N ASP A 101 -1.12 -22.98 36.46
CA ASP A 101 -1.87 -23.19 37.71
C ASP A 101 -1.63 -22.10 38.78
N SER A 102 -0.48 -21.43 38.72
CA SER A 102 -0.14 -20.31 39.62
C SER A 102 -0.77 -18.98 39.22
N ILE A 103 -1.48 -18.91 38.09
CA ILE A 103 -2.07 -17.70 37.54
C ILE A 103 -3.59 -17.83 37.52
N GLN A 104 -4.27 -16.81 38.03
CA GLN A 104 -5.70 -16.65 37.92
C GLN A 104 -6.01 -15.39 37.12
N VAL A 105 -6.43 -15.56 35.87
CA VAL A 105 -6.92 -14.45 35.04
C VAL A 105 -8.23 -13.90 35.61
N ASP A 106 -8.29 -12.59 35.83
CA ASP A 106 -9.48 -11.89 36.36
C ASP A 106 -10.29 -11.24 35.24
N SER A 107 -9.60 -10.54 34.33
CA SER A 107 -10.22 -9.93 33.16
C SER A 107 -9.20 -9.76 32.04
N ALA A 108 -9.70 -9.62 30.83
CA ALA A 108 -8.90 -9.22 29.69
C ALA A 108 -9.65 -8.17 28.89
N MET A 109 -8.92 -7.34 28.14
CA MET A 109 -9.51 -6.31 27.31
C MET A 109 -8.73 -6.18 26.01
N VAL A 110 -9.42 -6.29 24.89
CA VAL A 110 -8.90 -5.85 23.60
C VAL A 110 -9.39 -4.43 23.41
N PHE A 111 -8.48 -3.53 23.05
CA PHE A 111 -8.87 -2.17 22.74
C PHE A 111 -8.15 -1.66 21.50
N VAL A 112 -8.90 -0.89 20.74
CA VAL A 112 -8.51 -0.32 19.46
C VAL A 112 -8.95 1.14 19.43
N GLN A 113 -8.28 1.96 18.60
CA GLN A 113 -8.51 3.40 18.58
C GLN A 113 -9.12 3.84 17.26
N THR A 114 -9.97 4.85 17.29
CA THR A 114 -10.57 5.43 16.08
C THR A 114 -10.52 6.95 16.16
N THR A 115 -10.30 7.59 15.02
CA THR A 115 -10.38 9.05 14.87
C THR A 115 -11.74 9.48 14.32
N ASP A 116 -12.59 8.51 13.98
CA ASP A 116 -13.82 8.76 13.26
C ASP A 116 -14.97 8.91 14.25
N SER A 117 -15.89 9.82 13.92
CA SER A 117 -17.21 9.83 14.54
C SER A 117 -18.12 8.89 13.79
N LEU A 118 -18.79 7.98 14.50
CA LEU A 118 -19.75 7.05 13.91
C LEU A 118 -21.02 7.02 14.77
N SER A 119 -22.18 7.03 14.12
CA SER A 119 -23.45 6.71 14.75
C SER A 119 -24.18 5.71 13.85
N SER A 120 -24.22 4.45 14.29
CA SER A 120 -24.81 3.33 13.56
C SER A 120 -25.52 2.40 14.52
N SER A 121 -26.64 1.79 14.11
CA SER A 121 -27.30 0.74 14.91
C SER A 121 -26.56 -0.61 14.89
N SER A 122 -25.50 -0.72 14.08
CA SER A 122 -24.65 -1.92 13.97
C SER A 122 -23.79 -2.11 15.23
N THR A 123 -23.22 -3.29 15.37
CA THR A 123 -22.25 -3.63 16.41
C THR A 123 -20.93 -4.03 15.79
N LEU A 124 -19.82 -3.74 16.46
CA LEU A 124 -18.54 -4.31 16.11
C LEU A 124 -18.34 -5.58 16.93
N SER A 125 -18.21 -6.70 16.26
CA SER A 125 -17.98 -8.02 16.84
C SER A 125 -16.49 -8.38 16.82
N LEU A 126 -16.01 -8.95 17.91
CA LEU A 126 -14.67 -9.48 18.04
C LEU A 126 -14.71 -11.01 18.19
N TYR A 127 -13.99 -11.69 17.31
CA TYR A 127 -13.84 -13.13 17.28
C TYR A 127 -12.39 -13.52 17.56
N SER A 128 -12.17 -14.66 18.22
CA SER A 128 -10.88 -15.35 18.17
C SER A 128 -10.89 -16.34 17.03
N VAL A 129 -9.83 -16.33 16.23
CA VAL A 129 -9.63 -17.29 15.15
C VAL A 129 -8.80 -18.44 15.71
N LEU A 130 -9.40 -19.63 15.80
CA LEU A 130 -8.78 -20.81 16.41
C LEU A 130 -8.26 -21.76 15.33
N ALA A 131 -6.98 -21.66 15.00
CA ALA A 131 -6.34 -22.47 13.97
C ALA A 131 -5.10 -23.21 14.52
N ASP A 132 -4.73 -24.28 13.84
CA ASP A 132 -3.60 -25.17 14.17
C ASP A 132 -2.26 -24.71 13.58
N GLN A 133 -2.23 -23.52 12.97
CA GLN A 133 -1.05 -22.89 12.38
C GLN A 133 -0.84 -21.49 12.99
N ASP A 134 0.41 -21.08 13.17
CA ASP A 134 0.76 -19.77 13.74
C ASP A 134 0.43 -18.62 12.76
N SER A 135 0.90 -18.72 11.50
CA SER A 135 0.69 -17.69 10.49
C SER A 135 -0.43 -18.07 9.53
N ILE A 136 -1.62 -17.55 9.78
CA ILE A 136 -2.84 -17.86 9.01
C ILE A 136 -3.24 -16.78 7.98
N PHE A 137 -2.53 -15.65 7.96
CA PHE A 137 -2.69 -14.60 6.95
C PHE A 137 -1.35 -13.90 6.69
N SER A 138 -1.31 -13.05 5.65
CA SER A 138 -0.17 -12.24 5.22
C SER A 138 -0.66 -10.84 4.83
N GLU A 139 0.03 -9.81 5.33
CA GLU A 139 -0.25 -8.40 5.02
C GLU A 139 -0.02 -8.04 3.54
N ASP A 140 0.83 -8.81 2.87
CA ASP A 140 1.20 -8.60 1.46
C ASP A 140 0.29 -9.35 0.49
N SER A 141 -0.34 -10.44 0.93
CA SER A 141 -0.99 -11.40 0.01
C SER A 141 -2.37 -11.87 0.43
N THR A 142 -2.82 -11.69 1.66
CA THR A 142 -4.23 -11.93 2.03
C THR A 142 -5.09 -10.77 1.54
N ASN A 143 -5.97 -11.05 0.59
CA ASN A 143 -6.92 -10.08 0.07
C ASN A 143 -8.16 -10.82 -0.47
N PHE A 144 -9.19 -10.09 -0.87
CA PHE A 144 -10.44 -10.65 -1.37
C PHE A 144 -10.28 -11.76 -2.43
N TYR A 145 -9.32 -11.61 -3.35
CA TYR A 145 -9.11 -12.55 -4.46
C TYR A 145 -8.31 -13.79 -4.07
N SER A 146 -7.56 -13.75 -2.96
CA SER A 146 -6.76 -14.87 -2.45
C SER A 146 -7.34 -15.51 -1.20
N LEU A 147 -8.50 -15.05 -0.70
CA LEU A 147 -9.11 -15.59 0.53
C LEU A 147 -9.28 -17.11 0.52
N ALA A 148 -9.62 -17.69 -0.63
CA ALA A 148 -9.80 -19.12 -0.79
C ALA A 148 -8.52 -19.94 -0.58
N ASP A 149 -7.35 -19.30 -0.60
CA ASP A 149 -6.03 -19.91 -0.41
C ASP A 149 -5.64 -20.01 1.08
N TYR A 150 -6.40 -19.32 1.93
CA TYR A 150 -6.19 -19.26 3.38
C TYR A 150 -7.22 -20.12 4.12
N THR A 151 -7.06 -20.24 5.44
CA THR A 151 -8.08 -20.89 6.28
C THR A 151 -9.41 -20.16 6.16
N ASP A 152 -10.51 -20.90 6.20
CA ASP A 152 -11.84 -20.31 6.27
C ASP A 152 -12.03 -19.67 7.66
N PHE A 153 -11.67 -18.39 7.77
CA PHE A 153 -11.67 -17.64 9.01
C PHE A 153 -13.02 -17.65 9.73
N GLU A 154 -14.12 -17.56 9.00
CA GLU A 154 -15.46 -17.57 9.60
C GLU A 154 -15.80 -18.93 10.22
N SER A 155 -15.37 -20.02 9.59
CA SER A 155 -15.63 -21.39 10.08
C SER A 155 -14.86 -21.73 11.37
N VAL A 156 -13.71 -21.11 11.59
CA VAL A 156 -12.84 -21.34 12.75
C VAL A 156 -12.88 -20.20 13.77
N ALA A 157 -13.67 -19.16 13.50
CA ALA A 157 -13.85 -18.01 14.39
C ALA A 157 -14.87 -18.31 15.49
N LYS A 158 -14.56 -17.92 16.72
CA LYS A 158 -15.45 -17.97 17.88
C LYS A 158 -15.73 -16.55 18.36
N LEU A 159 -17.01 -16.16 18.39
CA LEU A 159 -17.44 -14.87 18.92
C LEU A 159 -17.05 -14.76 20.40
N ILE A 160 -16.38 -13.66 20.75
CA ILE A 160 -15.97 -13.40 22.14
C ILE A 160 -16.78 -12.24 22.73
N HIS A 161 -16.95 -11.14 21.98
CA HIS A 161 -17.60 -9.93 22.50
C HIS A 161 -18.10 -9.03 21.37
N GLU A 162 -19.10 -8.20 21.66
CA GLU A 162 -19.66 -7.21 20.74
C GLU A 162 -19.74 -5.84 21.41
N VAL A 163 -19.52 -4.77 20.66
CA VAL A 163 -19.65 -3.39 21.13
C VAL A 163 -20.59 -2.63 20.21
N SER A 164 -21.54 -1.90 20.79
CA SER A 164 -22.47 -1.05 20.04
C SER A 164 -21.74 0.12 19.36
N LEU A 165 -22.07 0.39 18.10
CA LEU A 165 -21.58 1.53 17.32
C LEU A 165 -22.57 2.72 17.30
N GLU A 166 -23.57 2.73 18.20
CA GLU A 166 -24.63 3.74 18.25
C GLU A 166 -24.11 5.16 18.39
N SER A 167 -23.02 5.36 19.13
CA SER A 167 -22.39 6.66 19.30
C SER A 167 -20.90 6.51 19.64
N ILE A 168 -20.08 6.56 18.61
CA ILE A 168 -18.63 6.76 18.69
C ILE A 168 -18.36 8.22 18.40
N MET A 169 -17.80 8.93 19.36
CA MET A 169 -17.48 10.35 19.24
C MET A 169 -16.12 10.60 19.89
N PRO A 170 -15.05 10.79 19.11
CA PRO A 170 -13.76 11.19 19.65
C PRO A 170 -13.92 12.42 20.54
N ASP A 171 -13.39 12.35 21.77
CA ASP A 171 -13.44 13.47 22.69
C ASP A 171 -12.74 14.67 22.06
N SER A 172 -13.36 15.86 22.09
CA SER A 172 -12.73 17.12 21.67
C SER A 172 -11.34 17.39 22.28
N ALA A 173 -11.00 16.77 23.41
CA ALA A 173 -9.66 16.82 24.03
C ALA A 173 -8.74 15.63 23.67
N ALA A 174 -9.29 14.49 23.26
CA ALA A 174 -8.54 13.30 22.86
C ALA A 174 -8.57 13.16 21.34
N ALA A 175 -7.41 13.12 20.69
CA ALA A 175 -7.33 13.01 19.23
C ALA A 175 -7.95 11.70 18.66
N SER A 176 -8.42 10.78 19.50
CA SER A 176 -9.04 9.50 19.14
C SER A 176 -9.97 9.00 20.26
N ASP A 177 -11.02 8.26 19.88
CA ASP A 177 -11.84 7.45 20.80
C ASP A 177 -11.23 6.05 20.98
N THR A 178 -11.60 5.35 22.06
CA THR A 178 -11.15 3.97 22.34
C THR A 178 -12.33 3.01 22.37
N ILE A 179 -12.37 2.09 21.42
CA ILE A 179 -13.31 0.96 21.43
C ILE A 179 -12.69 -0.17 22.24
N SER A 180 -13.40 -0.64 23.27
CA SER A 180 -12.91 -1.64 24.21
C SER A 180 -13.85 -2.84 24.31
N PHE A 181 -13.29 -4.02 24.10
CA PHE A 181 -13.94 -5.32 24.27
C PHE A 181 -13.49 -5.89 25.61
N LEU A 182 -14.33 -5.84 26.64
CA LEU A 182 -14.00 -6.28 28.00
C LEU A 182 -14.47 -7.72 28.23
N PHE A 183 -13.53 -8.62 28.51
CA PHE A 183 -13.80 -10.00 28.89
C PHE A 183 -13.71 -10.13 30.40
N LYS A 184 -14.84 -10.45 31.03
CA LYS A 184 -14.95 -10.67 32.47
C LYS A 184 -16.03 -11.71 32.75
N ASP A 185 -16.01 -12.28 33.95
CA ASP A 185 -17.00 -13.24 34.43
C ASP A 185 -17.12 -14.42 33.46
N ASP A 186 -18.31 -14.73 32.94
CA ASP A 186 -18.54 -15.90 32.07
C ASP A 186 -17.79 -15.83 30.72
N ASN A 187 -17.38 -14.64 30.27
CA ASN A 187 -16.64 -14.47 29.02
C ASN A 187 -15.14 -14.79 29.15
N ILE A 188 -14.62 -14.96 30.38
CA ILE A 188 -13.21 -15.25 30.58
C ILE A 188 -12.80 -16.64 30.09
N ASP A 189 -13.75 -17.59 30.09
CA ASP A 189 -13.47 -18.92 29.57
C ASP A 189 -13.30 -18.92 28.04
N LEU A 190 -13.92 -17.95 27.34
CA LEU A 190 -13.79 -17.79 25.90
C LEU A 190 -12.39 -17.32 25.49
N ILE A 191 -11.74 -16.47 26.30
CA ILE A 191 -10.39 -15.99 25.99
C ILE A 191 -9.31 -17.03 26.30
N LYS A 192 -9.58 -18.03 27.16
CA LYS A 192 -8.59 -19.08 27.49
C LYS A 192 -8.14 -19.87 26.26
N GLU A 193 -9.03 -20.14 25.33
CA GLU A 193 -8.68 -20.82 24.07
C GLU A 193 -7.72 -19.98 23.22
N PHE A 194 -7.88 -18.65 23.20
CA PHE A 194 -6.93 -17.75 22.54
C PHE A 194 -5.56 -17.70 23.25
N LEU A 195 -5.53 -17.85 24.57
CA LEU A 195 -4.28 -17.89 25.34
C LEU A 195 -3.53 -19.23 25.16
N ASP A 196 -4.23 -20.30 24.77
CA ASP A 196 -3.66 -21.63 24.57
C ASP A 196 -2.96 -21.74 23.22
N THR A 197 -1.81 -21.08 23.10
CA THR A 197 -0.99 -21.11 21.87
C THR A 197 -0.30 -22.46 21.63
N GLU A 198 -0.42 -23.43 22.55
CA GLU A 198 0.05 -24.80 22.33
C GLU A 198 -0.96 -25.59 21.51
N GLN A 199 -2.25 -25.40 21.77
CA GLN A 199 -3.35 -26.03 21.03
C GLN A 199 -3.78 -25.21 19.80
N TYR A 200 -3.84 -23.88 19.93
CA TYR A 200 -4.27 -22.94 18.90
C TYR A 200 -3.20 -21.86 18.69
N PRO A 201 -2.13 -22.15 17.93
CA PRO A 201 -1.01 -21.23 17.76
C PRO A 201 -1.39 -19.92 17.05
N SER A 202 -2.52 -19.85 16.33
CA SER A 202 -2.95 -18.62 15.66
C SER A 202 -3.34 -17.54 16.68
N ARG A 203 -2.45 -16.58 16.92
CA ARG A 203 -2.66 -15.44 17.82
C ARG A 203 -3.56 -14.36 17.20
N THR A 204 -4.52 -14.77 16.37
CA THR A 204 -5.29 -13.90 15.49
C THR A 204 -6.70 -13.68 16.03
N MET A 205 -7.13 -12.43 16.02
CA MET A 205 -8.51 -12.03 16.23
C MET A 205 -9.08 -11.42 14.97
N MET A 206 -10.40 -11.55 14.79
CA MET A 206 -11.13 -10.98 13.67
C MET A 206 -12.13 -9.96 14.20
N LEU A 207 -12.15 -8.78 13.58
CA LEU A 207 -13.13 -7.73 13.80
C LEU A 207 -14.10 -7.69 12.61
N LYS A 208 -15.41 -7.70 12.89
CA LYS A 208 -16.44 -7.68 11.86
C LYS A 208 -17.65 -6.88 12.35
N ALA A 209 -18.20 -5.99 11.51
CA ALA A 209 -19.45 -5.32 11.81
C ALA A 209 -20.63 -6.31 11.66
N SER A 210 -21.62 -6.27 12.56
CA SER A 210 -22.77 -7.17 12.51
C SER A 210 -23.66 -6.92 11.31
N ASP A 211 -23.76 -5.66 10.93
CA ASP A 211 -24.50 -5.17 9.78
C ASP A 211 -23.62 -4.23 8.97
N ASP A 212 -23.88 -4.18 7.66
CA ASP A 212 -23.25 -3.24 6.74
C ASP A 212 -23.32 -1.82 7.29
N LEU A 213 -22.18 -1.13 7.27
CA LEU A 213 -22.13 0.29 7.60
C LEU A 213 -22.26 1.08 6.30
N ASP A 214 -23.25 1.96 6.22
CA ASP A 214 -23.49 2.83 5.06
C ASP A 214 -22.41 3.92 4.86
N GLN A 215 -21.43 3.99 5.77
CA GLN A 215 -20.31 4.92 5.73
C GLN A 215 -19.02 4.21 6.13
N LEU A 216 -17.89 4.74 5.64
CA LEU A 216 -16.58 4.28 6.06
C LEU A 216 -16.37 4.57 7.54
N PHE A 217 -15.97 3.55 8.28
CA PHE A 217 -15.51 3.65 9.65
C PHE A 217 -14.11 3.06 9.73
N THR A 218 -13.18 3.76 10.36
CA THR A 218 -11.80 3.30 10.47
C THR A 218 -11.35 3.12 11.90
N ILE A 219 -10.48 2.14 12.09
CA ILE A 219 -9.78 1.86 13.33
C ILE A 219 -8.29 1.93 13.03
N LYS A 220 -7.48 2.39 13.98
CA LYS A 220 -6.03 2.43 13.83
C LYS A 220 -5.44 1.03 13.75
N SER A 221 -4.65 0.80 12.71
CA SER A 221 -3.83 -0.39 12.52
C SER A 221 -2.61 -0.35 13.44
N GLU A 222 -1.94 -1.48 13.58
CA GLU A 222 -0.62 -1.61 14.16
C GLU A 222 0.38 -0.62 13.53
N GLU A 223 0.29 -0.38 12.22
CA GLU A 223 1.13 0.54 11.43
C GLU A 223 1.01 2.00 11.88
N ALA A 224 -0.09 2.37 12.57
CA ALA A 224 -0.22 3.69 13.20
C ALA A 224 0.77 3.88 14.36
N GLY A 225 1.26 2.78 14.94
CA GLY A 225 2.29 2.73 15.96
C GLY A 225 1.90 3.28 17.33
N GLY A 226 2.78 3.06 18.31
CA GLY A 226 2.75 3.72 19.62
C GLY A 226 1.47 3.51 20.43
N SER A 227 0.79 4.61 20.78
CA SER A 227 -0.46 4.55 21.55
C SER A 227 -1.65 4.01 20.76
N TYR A 228 -1.60 4.09 19.42
CA TYR A 228 -2.73 3.81 18.52
C TYR A 228 -2.85 2.35 18.10
N SER A 229 -1.74 1.60 18.12
CA SER A 229 -1.72 0.17 17.77
C SER A 229 -2.69 -0.66 18.65
N PRO A 230 -3.41 -1.63 18.06
CA PRO A 230 -4.27 -2.57 18.79
C PRO A 230 -3.57 -3.25 19.96
N LYS A 231 -4.27 -3.42 21.08
CA LYS A 231 -3.70 -3.99 22.31
C LYS A 231 -4.63 -5.00 22.96
N LEU A 232 -4.04 -6.09 23.43
CA LEU A 232 -4.66 -7.04 24.35
C LEU A 232 -4.02 -6.85 25.73
N ARG A 233 -4.81 -6.45 26.71
CA ARG A 233 -4.39 -6.37 28.11
C ARG A 233 -5.06 -7.46 28.92
N VAL A 234 -4.28 -8.19 29.72
CA VAL A 234 -4.80 -9.24 30.62
C VAL A 234 -4.44 -8.87 32.05
N TRP A 235 -5.45 -8.76 32.92
CA TRP A 235 -5.30 -8.60 34.36
C TRP A 235 -5.40 -9.96 35.04
N TYR A 236 -4.45 -10.25 35.91
CA TYR A 236 -4.35 -11.55 36.56
C TYR A 236 -3.72 -11.45 37.94
N LYS A 237 -3.98 -12.48 38.74
CA LYS A 237 -3.36 -12.74 40.04
C LYS A 237 -2.31 -13.82 39.88
N ALA A 238 -1.08 -13.53 40.30
CA ALA A 238 0.01 -14.50 40.35
C ALA A 238 0.26 -14.96 41.78
N ALA A 239 0.23 -16.27 42.01
CA ALA A 239 0.63 -16.89 43.26
C ALA A 239 2.16 -16.99 43.33
N VAL A 240 2.76 -16.20 44.23
CA VAL A 240 4.21 -16.24 44.48
C VAL A 240 4.56 -17.31 45.52
N ASN A 241 3.62 -17.60 46.41
CA ASN A 241 3.64 -18.70 47.39
C ASN A 241 2.22 -18.94 47.91
N ASP A 242 2.03 -19.94 48.78
CA ASP A 242 0.74 -20.37 49.34
C ASP A 242 -0.09 -19.26 50.04
N THR A 243 0.52 -18.10 50.33
CA THR A 243 -0.12 -16.99 51.07
C THR A 243 -0.09 -15.65 50.34
N THR A 244 0.66 -15.52 49.25
CA THR A 244 0.92 -14.24 48.58
C THR A 244 0.42 -14.29 47.14
N LEU A 245 -0.63 -13.52 46.87
CA LEU A 245 -1.13 -13.23 45.53
C LEU A 245 -0.74 -11.80 45.14
N ILE A 246 -0.27 -11.61 43.93
CA ILE A 246 0.02 -10.30 43.36
C ILE A 246 -0.98 -10.01 42.25
N ASP A 247 -1.76 -8.93 42.39
CA ASP A 247 -2.57 -8.35 41.32
C ASP A 247 -1.67 -7.59 40.35
N THR A 248 -1.69 -7.98 39.08
CA THR A 248 -0.90 -7.33 38.04
C THR A 248 -1.61 -7.39 36.69
N PHE A 249 -0.99 -6.80 35.66
CA PHE A 249 -1.45 -6.93 34.29
C PHE A 249 -0.28 -7.07 33.33
N VAL A 250 -0.57 -7.62 32.16
CA VAL A 250 0.35 -7.72 31.04
C VAL A 250 -0.31 -7.18 29.76
N THR A 251 0.47 -6.68 28.81
CA THR A 251 -0.05 -6.14 27.55
C THR A 251 0.72 -6.74 26.36
N PHE A 252 -0.06 -7.25 25.40
CA PHE A 252 0.37 -7.73 24.10
C PHE A 252 -0.06 -6.71 23.04
N TYR A 253 0.71 -6.59 21.97
CA TYR A 253 0.51 -5.58 20.93
C TYR A 253 0.10 -6.26 19.63
N GLY A 254 -0.65 -5.55 18.79
CA GLY A 254 -0.78 -5.91 17.38
C GLY A 254 0.61 -6.04 16.77
N SER A 255 0.81 -7.10 16.02
CA SER A 255 2.07 -7.45 15.36
C SER A 255 1.95 -7.52 13.85
N ARG A 256 0.75 -7.83 13.36
CA ARG A 256 0.33 -7.78 11.97
C ARG A 256 -1.16 -7.51 11.93
N ASP A 257 -1.65 -6.76 10.95
CA ASP A 257 -3.08 -6.64 10.70
C ASP A 257 -3.43 -6.33 9.25
N ILE A 258 -4.67 -6.66 8.86
CA ILE A 258 -5.14 -6.39 7.51
C ILE A 258 -6.66 -6.26 7.46
N SER A 259 -7.15 -5.34 6.65
CA SER A 259 -8.56 -5.32 6.25
C SER A 259 -8.76 -6.12 4.98
N VAL A 260 -9.72 -7.05 5.03
CA VAL A 260 -10.18 -7.79 3.87
C VAL A 260 -11.40 -7.06 3.30
N VAL A 261 -11.15 -6.38 2.19
CA VAL A 261 -12.15 -5.55 1.49
C VAL A 261 -12.43 -6.18 0.14
N GLN A 262 -13.70 -6.42 -0.16
CA GLN A 262 -14.16 -6.62 -1.52
C GLN A 262 -14.09 -5.29 -2.27
N PRO A 263 -13.22 -5.16 -3.27
CA PRO A 263 -13.00 -3.90 -3.96
C PRO A 263 -14.12 -3.61 -4.98
N PRO A 264 -14.16 -2.40 -5.57
CA PRO A 264 -15.09 -2.09 -6.64
C PRO A 264 -14.88 -3.02 -7.84
N GLU A 265 -15.97 -3.38 -8.52
CA GLU A 265 -15.94 -4.25 -9.69
C GLU A 265 -15.08 -3.64 -10.83
N ILE A 266 -14.28 -4.49 -11.47
CA ILE A 266 -13.63 -4.18 -12.75
C ILE A 266 -14.62 -4.53 -13.87
N THR A 267 -15.13 -3.52 -14.56
CA THR A 267 -16.14 -3.67 -15.60
C THR A 267 -15.51 -3.70 -16.99
N LEU A 268 -16.24 -4.20 -17.99
CA LEU A 268 -15.77 -4.22 -19.38
C LEU A 268 -15.39 -2.85 -19.93
N GLU A 269 -16.04 -1.79 -19.44
CA GLU A 269 -15.72 -0.42 -19.85
C GLU A 269 -14.34 0.02 -19.33
N ASP A 270 -13.86 -0.53 -18.21
CA ASP A 270 -12.52 -0.20 -17.70
C ASP A 270 -11.42 -0.58 -18.69
N HIS A 271 -11.65 -1.55 -19.56
CA HIS A 271 -10.67 -2.08 -20.51
C HIS A 271 -10.34 -1.09 -21.63
N ASP A 272 -11.22 -0.12 -21.90
CA ASP A 272 -11.05 0.87 -22.97
C ASP A 272 -10.23 2.10 -22.52
N TYR A 273 -9.89 2.18 -21.23
CA TYR A 273 -9.21 3.33 -20.62
C TYR A 273 -7.94 2.92 -19.87
N VAL A 274 -7.14 3.90 -19.47
CA VAL A 274 -6.17 3.72 -18.39
C VAL A 274 -6.95 3.73 -17.07
N SER A 275 -7.28 2.54 -16.57
CA SER A 275 -8.08 2.36 -15.36
C SER A 275 -7.22 1.97 -14.17
N LEU A 276 -7.30 2.76 -13.09
CA LEU A 276 -6.42 2.66 -11.93
C LEU A 276 -7.24 2.55 -10.64
N ASN A 277 -6.96 1.53 -9.83
CA ASN A 277 -7.49 1.39 -8.46
C ASN A 277 -6.63 0.40 -7.67
N SER A 278 -6.13 0.79 -6.50
CA SER A 278 -5.23 -0.06 -5.70
C SER A 278 -5.95 -1.22 -4.99
N GLY A 279 -7.19 -1.02 -4.53
CA GLY A 279 -7.96 -2.06 -3.83
C GLY A 279 -8.35 -3.24 -4.72
N SER A 280 -8.71 -2.99 -5.98
CA SER A 280 -8.94 -4.04 -6.99
C SER A 280 -7.66 -4.53 -7.64
N GLY A 281 -6.54 -3.83 -7.44
CA GLY A 281 -5.27 -4.12 -8.10
C GLY A 281 -5.25 -3.76 -9.59
N ASN A 282 -6.19 -2.93 -10.06
CA ASN A 282 -6.29 -2.55 -11.45
C ASN A 282 -5.16 -1.59 -11.84
N ARG A 283 -4.39 -1.98 -12.87
CA ARG A 283 -3.23 -1.27 -13.40
C ARG A 283 -3.31 -1.22 -14.93
N SER A 284 -2.50 -0.38 -15.55
CA SER A 284 -2.47 -0.25 -17.01
C SER A 284 -1.04 -0.24 -17.54
N ILE A 285 -0.87 -0.66 -18.79
CA ILE A 285 0.38 -0.55 -19.56
C ILE A 285 0.08 0.21 -20.84
N LEU A 286 0.92 1.20 -21.16
CA LEU A 286 0.91 1.90 -22.44
C LEU A 286 2.21 1.62 -23.19
N GLN A 287 2.11 1.36 -24.49
CA GLN A 287 3.26 1.27 -25.38
C GLN A 287 3.07 2.26 -26.52
N TYR A 288 4.03 3.18 -26.65
CA TYR A 288 4.09 4.15 -27.75
C TYR A 288 5.01 3.64 -28.85
N ASP A 289 4.71 4.02 -30.09
CA ASP A 289 5.61 3.77 -31.22
C ASP A 289 6.83 4.70 -31.13
N LEU A 290 7.96 4.14 -30.72
CA LEU A 290 9.22 4.87 -30.59
C LEU A 290 10.11 4.79 -31.83
N ASN A 291 9.68 4.12 -32.93
CA ASN A 291 10.52 3.98 -34.13
C ASN A 291 10.95 5.33 -34.71
N ILE A 292 10.11 6.37 -34.57
CA ILE A 292 10.41 7.74 -35.01
C ILE A 292 11.61 8.34 -34.26
N ILE A 293 11.88 7.87 -33.03
CA ILE A 293 13.02 8.31 -32.22
C ILE A 293 14.34 7.77 -32.79
N ASP A 294 14.32 6.59 -33.42
CA ASP A 294 15.51 5.95 -33.99
C ASP A 294 16.04 6.69 -35.23
N ASP A 295 15.18 7.45 -35.90
CA ASP A 295 15.54 8.33 -37.02
C ASP A 295 16.23 9.63 -36.57
N LEU A 296 16.21 9.95 -35.28
CA LEU A 296 16.90 11.13 -34.76
C LEU A 296 18.41 10.93 -34.79
N THR A 297 19.15 12.01 -35.09
CA THR A 297 20.62 11.92 -35.05
C THR A 297 21.09 11.56 -33.64
N ARG A 298 22.21 10.82 -33.56
CA ARG A 298 22.76 10.34 -32.29
C ARG A 298 22.96 11.47 -31.26
N ASN A 299 23.27 12.67 -31.72
CA ASN A 299 23.53 13.82 -30.86
C ASN A 299 22.29 14.68 -30.58
N SER A 300 21.11 14.33 -31.11
CA SER A 300 19.86 14.99 -30.72
C SER A 300 19.56 14.78 -29.24
N ILE A 301 19.10 15.83 -28.57
CA ILE A 301 18.76 15.80 -27.15
C ILE A 301 17.27 15.99 -27.00
N ILE A 302 16.60 15.08 -26.28
CA ILE A 302 15.19 15.25 -25.91
C ILE A 302 15.13 16.32 -24.82
N LYS A 303 14.40 17.40 -25.06
CA LYS A 303 14.28 18.55 -24.16
C LYS A 303 13.04 18.47 -23.29
N ASP A 304 11.92 18.02 -23.86
CA ASP A 304 10.67 17.82 -23.13
C ASP A 304 9.84 16.73 -23.79
N ALA A 305 9.13 15.97 -22.96
CA ALA A 305 8.11 15.02 -23.40
C ALA A 305 7.25 14.65 -22.20
N LYS A 306 5.94 14.82 -22.35
CA LYS A 306 4.95 14.54 -21.30
C LYS A 306 3.89 13.59 -21.83
N LEU A 307 3.65 12.54 -21.05
CA LEU A 307 2.44 11.74 -21.19
C LEU A 307 1.31 12.47 -20.47
N VAL A 308 0.32 12.91 -21.23
CA VAL A 308 -0.89 13.56 -20.68
C VAL A 308 -2.02 12.54 -20.66
N LEU A 309 -2.57 12.31 -19.47
CA LEU A 309 -3.75 11.46 -19.28
C LEU A 309 -4.89 12.35 -18.76
N ASN A 310 -5.98 12.47 -19.53
CA ASN A 310 -7.13 13.27 -19.13
C ASN A 310 -8.12 12.40 -18.35
N VAL A 311 -8.68 12.92 -17.27
CA VAL A 311 -9.72 12.23 -16.50
C VAL A 311 -10.96 12.08 -17.38
N GLU A 312 -11.37 10.84 -17.59
CA GLU A 312 -12.66 10.51 -18.20
C GLU A 312 -13.74 10.49 -17.12
N SER A 313 -13.50 9.69 -16.08
CA SER A 313 -14.37 9.59 -14.91
C SER A 313 -13.56 9.18 -13.68
N SER A 314 -14.12 9.51 -12.51
CA SER A 314 -13.55 9.14 -11.22
C SER A 314 -14.62 9.13 -10.14
N ASN A 315 -14.39 8.37 -9.07
CA ASN A 315 -15.21 8.38 -7.85
C ASN A 315 -14.57 9.19 -6.70
N LEU A 316 -13.62 10.08 -7.01
CA LEU A 316 -12.95 10.94 -6.03
C LEU A 316 -13.94 11.94 -5.44
N ASP A 317 -13.86 12.18 -4.13
CA ASP A 317 -14.66 13.21 -3.48
C ASP A 317 -14.04 14.60 -3.71
N GLU A 318 -14.82 15.65 -3.52
CA GLU A 318 -14.33 17.02 -3.72
C GLU A 318 -13.21 17.34 -2.73
N GLY A 319 -12.01 17.62 -3.27
CA GLY A 319 -10.82 17.93 -2.48
C GLY A 319 -9.89 16.74 -2.23
N ASP A 320 -10.28 15.52 -2.62
CA ASP A 320 -9.40 14.36 -2.55
C ASP A 320 -8.20 14.52 -3.50
N GLU A 321 -7.04 14.02 -3.05
CA GLU A 321 -5.85 13.94 -3.88
C GLU A 321 -5.66 12.51 -4.41
N PHE A 322 -5.39 12.39 -5.71
CA PHE A 322 -5.08 11.10 -6.32
C PHE A 322 -3.75 11.17 -7.06
N PHE A 323 -2.82 10.28 -6.70
CA PHE A 323 -1.48 10.21 -7.27
C PHE A 323 -1.34 9.01 -8.20
N VAL A 324 -0.89 9.27 -9.42
CA VAL A 324 -0.60 8.26 -10.43
C VAL A 324 0.91 8.02 -10.46
N VAL A 325 1.29 6.75 -10.44
CA VAL A 325 2.68 6.31 -10.59
C VAL A 325 2.87 5.73 -11.98
N ILE A 326 3.99 6.04 -12.61
CA ILE A 326 4.43 5.44 -13.86
C ILE A 326 5.87 4.94 -13.73
N ALA A 327 6.14 3.79 -14.32
CA ALA A 327 7.49 3.28 -14.49
C ALA A 327 7.69 2.56 -15.82
N ALA A 328 8.94 2.43 -16.24
CA ALA A 328 9.31 1.73 -17.45
C ALA A 328 9.27 0.23 -17.18
N LEU A 329 8.75 -0.54 -18.12
CA LEU A 329 8.80 -1.99 -18.03
C LEU A 329 10.22 -2.49 -18.21
N SER A 330 10.60 -3.47 -17.40
CA SER A 330 11.79 -4.30 -17.64
C SER A 330 11.43 -5.55 -18.46
N ASP A 331 10.19 -6.05 -18.32
CA ASP A 331 9.72 -7.31 -18.92
C ASP A 331 8.82 -7.11 -20.16
N THR A 332 8.96 -7.98 -21.15
CA THR A 332 8.14 -7.91 -22.37
C THR A 332 6.69 -8.32 -22.15
N VAL A 333 5.75 -7.57 -22.72
CA VAL A 333 4.32 -7.90 -22.74
C VAL A 333 3.99 -8.81 -23.92
N SER A 334 3.67 -10.07 -23.64
CA SER A 334 3.33 -11.09 -24.64
C SER A 334 1.85 -11.05 -25.04
N ASN A 335 0.95 -10.80 -24.07
CA ASN A 335 -0.49 -10.70 -24.26
C ASN A 335 -0.97 -9.27 -23.98
N TRP A 336 -1.67 -8.67 -24.94
CA TRP A 336 -2.19 -7.30 -24.86
C TRP A 336 -3.69 -7.23 -24.52
N SER A 337 -4.36 -8.36 -24.33
CA SER A 337 -5.73 -8.40 -23.81
C SER A 337 -5.76 -8.19 -22.29
N PHE A 338 -6.93 -7.81 -21.77
CA PHE A 338 -7.18 -7.74 -20.34
C PHE A 338 -6.87 -9.07 -19.64
N THR A 339 -6.22 -8.99 -18.49
CA THR A 339 -5.87 -10.14 -17.65
C THR A 339 -6.27 -9.90 -16.20
N THR A 340 -6.78 -10.94 -15.56
CA THR A 340 -7.32 -10.96 -14.19
C THR A 340 -6.97 -12.30 -13.55
N PHE A 341 -7.17 -12.42 -12.24
CA PHE A 341 -7.03 -13.70 -11.54
C PHE A 341 -8.02 -14.72 -12.13
N ASP A 342 -7.51 -15.81 -12.70
CA ASP A 342 -8.35 -16.93 -13.12
C ASP A 342 -8.73 -17.77 -11.90
N THR A 343 -9.77 -17.33 -11.21
CA THR A 343 -10.33 -18.02 -10.03
C THR A 343 -11.03 -19.34 -10.40
N LEU A 344 -11.27 -19.61 -11.69
CA LEU A 344 -12.04 -20.78 -12.14
C LEU A 344 -11.16 -21.94 -12.60
N SER A 345 -9.98 -21.68 -13.16
CA SER A 345 -9.06 -22.75 -13.60
C SER A 345 -8.03 -23.15 -12.55
N GLY A 346 -7.89 -22.38 -11.47
CA GLY A 346 -6.86 -22.58 -10.45
C GLY A 346 -5.43 -22.35 -10.97
N MET A 347 -5.28 -21.73 -12.15
CA MET A 347 -3.98 -21.28 -12.66
C MET A 347 -3.80 -19.80 -12.34
N TYR A 348 -2.84 -19.52 -11.45
CA TYR A 348 -2.37 -18.18 -11.16
C TYR A 348 -1.51 -17.68 -12.32
N GLU A 349 -2.07 -16.84 -13.18
CA GLU A 349 -1.25 -15.93 -13.97
C GLU A 349 -1.31 -14.55 -13.30
N ASN A 350 -0.63 -14.42 -12.15
CA ASN A 350 -0.27 -13.10 -11.66
C ASN A 350 0.70 -12.50 -12.68
N GLU A 351 0.18 -11.70 -13.60
CA GLU A 351 1.00 -10.92 -14.52
C GLU A 351 1.54 -9.69 -13.77
N ASP A 352 2.37 -9.92 -12.76
CA ASP A 352 3.16 -8.85 -12.17
C ASP A 352 4.36 -8.61 -13.09
N TYR A 353 4.33 -7.49 -13.81
CA TYR A 353 5.41 -7.10 -14.70
C TYR A 353 6.51 -6.40 -13.90
N SER A 354 7.76 -6.80 -14.12
CA SER A 354 8.88 -6.10 -13.50
C SER A 354 9.03 -4.70 -14.11
N VAL A 355 9.25 -3.72 -13.25
CA VAL A 355 9.48 -2.33 -13.62
C VAL A 355 10.91 -1.90 -13.31
N ASP A 356 11.48 -1.02 -14.13
CA ASP A 356 12.76 -0.37 -13.84
C ASP A 356 12.53 0.81 -12.89
N ILE A 357 12.89 0.60 -11.62
CA ILE A 357 12.76 1.62 -10.58
C ILE A 357 13.63 2.86 -10.81
N ASN A 358 14.63 2.80 -11.71
CA ASN A 358 15.41 3.97 -12.09
C ASN A 358 14.58 4.99 -12.90
N PHE A 359 13.48 4.54 -13.49
CA PHE A 359 12.45 5.40 -14.07
C PHE A 359 11.15 5.20 -13.30
N LEU A 360 11.00 5.91 -12.18
CA LEU A 360 9.76 5.98 -11.42
C LEU A 360 9.33 7.44 -11.25
N VAL A 361 8.13 7.75 -11.70
CA VAL A 361 7.57 9.10 -11.63
C VAL A 361 6.20 9.02 -10.98
N THR A 362 5.96 9.89 -9.99
CA THR A 362 4.66 10.05 -9.35
C THR A 362 4.16 11.46 -9.59
N ARG A 363 2.89 11.60 -10.01
CA ARG A 363 2.24 12.88 -10.23
C ARG A 363 0.80 12.85 -9.74
N LYS A 364 0.36 13.97 -9.21
CA LYS A 364 -1.02 14.18 -8.78
C LYS A 364 -1.91 14.44 -9.99
N VAL A 365 -3.17 13.99 -9.92
CA VAL A 365 -4.24 14.42 -10.83
C VAL A 365 -4.65 15.85 -10.45
N GLU A 366 -4.50 16.79 -11.38
CA GLU A 366 -4.83 18.19 -11.20
C GLU A 366 -5.54 18.72 -12.46
N ASP A 367 -6.55 19.57 -12.28
CA ASP A 367 -7.31 20.18 -13.38
C ASP A 367 -7.83 19.16 -14.41
N ASN A 368 -8.40 18.03 -13.94
CA ASN A 368 -8.91 16.92 -14.75
C ASN A 368 -7.87 16.25 -15.66
N LYS A 369 -6.58 16.30 -15.32
CA LYS A 369 -5.52 15.57 -16.02
C LYS A 369 -4.38 15.19 -15.10
N VAL A 370 -3.49 14.33 -15.59
CA VAL A 370 -2.17 14.11 -15.01
C VAL A 370 -1.11 14.20 -16.10
N GLU A 371 -0.05 14.96 -15.82
CA GLU A 371 1.08 15.15 -16.73
C GLU A 371 2.31 14.43 -16.20
N LEU A 372 2.68 13.33 -16.84
CA LEU A 372 3.79 12.46 -16.44
C LEU A 372 5.00 12.76 -17.33
N PRO A 373 6.09 13.36 -16.82
CA PRO A 373 7.29 13.59 -17.61
C PRO A 373 7.97 12.28 -17.99
N ILE A 374 8.09 12.03 -19.30
CA ILE A 374 8.71 10.83 -19.88
C ILE A 374 9.94 11.16 -20.75
N GLN A 375 10.42 12.40 -20.70
CA GLN A 375 11.63 12.86 -21.38
C GLN A 375 12.83 11.91 -21.13
N ASN A 376 13.10 11.58 -19.87
CA ASN A 376 14.21 10.70 -19.51
C ASN A 376 14.03 9.29 -20.08
N PHE A 377 12.82 8.75 -20.06
CA PHE A 377 12.51 7.45 -20.64
C PHE A 377 12.83 7.42 -22.15
N ILE A 378 12.37 8.41 -22.91
CA ILE A 378 12.65 8.51 -24.35
C ILE A 378 14.16 8.70 -24.60
N GLN A 379 14.84 9.49 -23.76
CA GLN A 379 16.28 9.72 -23.86
C GLN A 379 17.10 8.45 -23.56
N LEU A 380 16.66 7.63 -22.61
CA LEU A 380 17.25 6.32 -22.30
C LEU A 380 17.04 5.34 -23.46
N TYR A 381 15.83 5.30 -24.03
CA TYR A 381 15.51 4.49 -25.21
C TYR A 381 16.43 4.84 -26.38
N LYS A 382 16.50 6.13 -26.74
CA LYS A 382 17.37 6.64 -27.82
C LYS A 382 18.85 6.26 -27.63
N ASN A 383 19.30 6.17 -26.38
CA ASN A 383 20.68 5.82 -26.04
C ASN A 383 20.92 4.30 -25.97
N ASN A 384 19.91 3.48 -26.30
CA ASN A 384 19.92 2.02 -26.17
C ASN A 384 20.20 1.54 -24.73
N LEU A 385 19.69 2.26 -23.73
CA LEU A 385 19.83 1.91 -22.31
C LEU A 385 18.61 1.14 -21.78
N ILE A 386 17.50 1.21 -22.49
CA ILE A 386 16.29 0.40 -22.26
C ILE A 386 15.85 -0.18 -23.60
N GLU A 387 15.48 -1.45 -23.62
CA GLU A 387 14.99 -2.14 -24.82
C GLU A 387 13.46 -2.24 -24.86
N ASN A 388 12.81 -2.03 -23.71
CA ASN A 388 11.36 -2.17 -23.57
C ASN A 388 10.68 -0.80 -23.61
N HIS A 389 9.64 -0.69 -24.44
CA HIS A 389 8.96 0.57 -24.72
C HIS A 389 7.65 0.72 -23.91
N GLY A 390 7.32 -0.26 -23.07
CA GLY A 390 6.13 -0.23 -22.24
C GLY A 390 6.32 0.63 -21.00
N LEU A 391 5.26 1.35 -20.65
CA LEU A 391 5.15 2.13 -19.43
C LEU A 391 3.99 1.55 -18.60
N GLN A 392 4.29 1.02 -17.41
CA GLN A 392 3.27 0.59 -16.47
C GLN A 392 2.80 1.78 -15.63
N ILE A 393 1.50 1.85 -15.40
CA ILE A 393 0.80 2.92 -14.71
C ILE A 393 -0.09 2.32 -13.63
N TRP A 394 -0.01 2.85 -12.40
CA TRP A 394 -0.80 2.36 -11.27
C TRP A 394 -1.13 3.47 -10.26
N SER A 395 -2.10 3.17 -9.39
CA SER A 395 -2.47 4.03 -8.26
C SER A 395 -1.37 4.02 -7.19
N ALA A 396 -0.96 5.19 -6.69
CA ALA A 396 0.04 5.26 -5.62
C ALA A 396 -0.46 4.60 -4.31
N PRO A 397 0.42 4.02 -3.49
CA PRO A 397 0.04 3.44 -2.19
C PRO A 397 -0.59 4.44 -1.20
N SER A 398 -0.34 5.74 -1.38
CA SER A 398 -0.92 6.80 -0.55
C SER A 398 -2.38 7.12 -0.89
N ASN A 399 -2.88 6.67 -2.04
CA ASN A 399 -4.27 6.88 -2.41
C ASN A 399 -5.17 5.95 -1.60
N SER A 400 -6.41 6.38 -1.38
CA SER A 400 -7.42 5.50 -0.81
C SER A 400 -7.59 4.24 -1.70
N PRO A 401 -7.65 3.04 -1.11
CA PRO A 401 -7.83 1.79 -1.87
C PRO A 401 -9.19 1.71 -2.56
N PHE A 402 -10.14 2.57 -2.17
CA PHE A 402 -11.49 2.65 -2.71
C PHE A 402 -11.61 3.58 -3.92
N ASP A 403 -10.56 4.39 -4.18
CA ASP A 403 -10.59 5.39 -5.23
C ASP A 403 -10.22 4.78 -6.59
N LYS A 404 -11.09 5.03 -7.57
CA LYS A 404 -11.01 4.54 -8.93
C LYS A 404 -11.04 5.72 -9.88
N VAL A 405 -10.09 5.72 -10.82
CA VAL A 405 -9.98 6.75 -11.86
C VAL A 405 -9.82 6.07 -13.22
N ARG A 406 -10.54 6.57 -14.22
CA ARG A 406 -10.38 6.25 -15.64
C ARG A 406 -9.77 7.43 -16.36
N LEU A 407 -8.72 7.16 -17.13
CA LEU A 407 -7.98 8.19 -17.85
C LEU A 407 -7.90 7.87 -19.35
N ASN A 408 -8.00 8.91 -20.16
CA ASN A 408 -7.75 8.87 -21.60
C ASN A 408 -6.30 9.23 -21.90
N SER A 409 -5.55 8.31 -22.51
CA SER A 409 -4.21 8.60 -23.03
C SER A 409 -4.28 9.42 -24.31
N GLN A 410 -3.30 10.32 -24.48
CA GLN A 410 -3.10 11.11 -25.69
C GLN A 410 -1.79 10.73 -26.38
N ASN A 411 -1.63 11.12 -27.64
CA ASN A 411 -0.31 11.06 -28.29
C ASN A 411 0.68 11.95 -27.53
N VAL A 412 1.95 11.53 -27.52
CA VAL A 412 3.01 12.28 -26.83
C VAL A 412 3.67 13.24 -27.81
N GLU A 413 3.67 14.52 -27.49
CA GLU A 413 4.53 15.48 -28.18
C GLU A 413 5.94 15.47 -27.56
N VAL A 414 6.95 15.38 -28.41
CA VAL A 414 8.36 15.33 -28.01
C VAL A 414 9.07 16.53 -28.58
N LEU A 415 9.59 17.37 -27.69
CA LEU A 415 10.46 18.49 -28.01
C LEU A 415 11.91 18.02 -28.00
N TYR A 416 12.65 18.26 -29.07
CA TYR A 416 14.05 17.89 -29.16
C TYR A 416 14.88 18.94 -29.88
N VAL A 417 16.17 18.96 -29.59
CA VAL A 417 17.13 19.86 -30.24
C VAL A 417 18.07 19.07 -31.13
N LYS A 418 18.22 19.54 -32.37
CA LYS A 418 19.28 19.09 -33.27
C LYS A 418 20.51 19.98 -33.03
N PRO A 419 21.71 19.40 -32.85
CA PRO A 419 22.94 20.16 -32.68
C PRO A 419 23.37 20.89 -33.96
#